data_AF-A0A2I2FEV3-F1
#
_entry.id   AF-A0A2I2FEV3-F1
#
_cell.length_a   1.000
_cell.length_b   1.000
_cell.length_c   1.000
_cell.angle_alpha   90.00
_cell.angle_beta   90.00
_cell.angle_gamma   90.00
#
_symmetry.space_group_name_H-M   'P 1'
#
loop_
_entity.id
_entity.type
_entity.pdbx_description
1 polymer ?
#
loop_
_entity_poly.entity_id
_entity_poly.type
_entity_poly.pdbx_seq_one_letter_code
_entity_poly.pdbx_strand_id
1 'polypeptide(L)'
;MNTTTPSPTPGPAIKRSPSLRSPSNSAAGAKRKRTTAAKFYAVKVGYQPGVYNEWNRCLKQVTGFKGAVFQAFPTLEEANAFLTGTKLPAGQDGGPSNPEFTRFYGIQRGRTPGVYTDWAKAQEQIKGFPRPRYKKFATREEAEQFVREAETGQAPGAPGVLKDVPRDEQGAPVEPGDGPLPPGAEDGFDPNLLLDPATGKVVYRSADQANATKLKATGPPGMLRIYTDGSSLKNGQPLASAGVGVYFGPGDTRNVSEPLKGGRQTNQRAELTAIFRALDIAPRHRDVTIFTDSRYAIDCVTVWCIKWRRNQWMTADNKPVENKDLVESIVAKIEERNELKVKTWFQWVKGHNADPGNVAADRLAVNGAQRGVSEKAAALEATRNIPDEAFDEEDELF
;
A
#
# COMPACT_ATOMS: atom_id res chain seq x y z
N MET A 1 -75.63 44.47 29.97
CA MET A 1 -75.90 44.05 31.37
C MET A 1 -75.04 42.80 31.57
N ASN A 2 -73.78 42.86 31.99
CA ASN A 2 -73.16 43.26 33.28
C ASN A 2 -72.28 42.03 33.60
N THR A 3 -70.97 42.05 33.87
CA THR A 3 -70.03 43.06 34.42
C THR A 3 -68.61 42.46 34.24
N THR A 4 -67.64 43.11 33.58
CA THR A 4 -66.65 44.07 34.12
C THR A 4 -65.65 43.44 35.13
N THR A 5 -64.47 42.93 34.72
CA THR A 5 -63.06 43.49 34.82
C THR A 5 -62.51 43.71 36.25
N PRO A 6 -61.18 43.89 36.55
CA PRO A 6 -59.88 43.67 35.84
C PRO A 6 -58.79 42.91 36.71
N SER A 7 -57.69 42.33 36.16
CA SER A 7 -56.28 42.84 35.96
C SER A 7 -55.54 43.39 37.23
N PRO A 8 -54.18 43.44 37.36
CA PRO A 8 -53.06 43.04 36.47
C PRO A 8 -51.76 42.42 37.13
N THR A 9 -50.81 42.09 36.25
CA THR A 9 -49.35 41.71 36.21
C THR A 9 -48.36 42.26 37.29
N PRO A 10 -47.04 41.85 37.39
CA PRO A 10 -46.05 41.69 36.29
C PRO A 10 -44.97 40.55 36.37
N GLY A 11 -44.41 40.16 35.21
CA GLY A 11 -43.04 39.60 35.09
C GLY A 11 -42.01 40.73 34.91
N PRO A 12 -40.89 40.61 34.16
CA PRO A 12 -40.04 39.48 33.75
C PRO A 12 -38.53 39.78 34.03
N ALA A 13 -37.57 38.91 33.68
CA ALA A 13 -36.29 39.33 33.04
C ALA A 13 -35.29 38.19 32.75
N ILE A 14 -34.93 38.11 31.47
CA ILE A 14 -33.75 37.47 30.88
C ILE A 14 -32.54 38.43 31.06
N LYS A 15 -31.33 37.92 31.30
CA LYS A 15 -30.08 38.67 31.01
C LYS A 15 -29.01 37.80 30.33
N ARG A 16 -28.40 38.44 29.32
CA ARG A 16 -27.26 38.02 28.49
C ARG A 16 -25.91 38.14 29.22
N SER A 17 -24.93 37.43 28.66
CA SER A 17 -23.47 37.35 28.91
C SER A 17 -22.68 38.66 29.07
N PRO A 18 -21.43 38.58 29.59
CA PRO A 18 -20.28 38.98 28.78
C PRO A 18 -19.01 38.10 28.95
N SER A 19 -18.12 38.20 27.96
CA SER A 19 -16.78 37.58 27.87
C SER A 19 -15.74 38.17 28.85
N LEU A 20 -14.74 37.38 29.27
CA LEU A 20 -13.29 37.59 29.04
C LEU A 20 -12.39 36.79 30.01
N ARG A 21 -11.30 36.25 29.41
CA ARG A 21 -9.94 36.04 29.95
C ARG A 21 -9.61 34.87 30.91
N SER A 22 -8.63 34.11 30.46
CA SER A 22 -7.73 33.16 31.13
C SER A 22 -6.84 33.80 32.21
N PRO A 23 -6.26 32.99 33.11
CA PRO A 23 -4.86 32.51 32.96
C PRO A 23 -4.71 31.01 33.33
N SER A 24 -4.07 30.14 32.53
CA SER A 24 -2.64 29.79 32.46
C SER A 24 -1.99 29.20 33.72
N ASN A 25 -1.31 28.06 33.49
CA ASN A 25 -0.28 27.33 34.27
C ASN A 25 -0.76 26.15 35.12
N SER A 26 -0.10 24.99 35.22
CA SER A 26 1.05 24.35 34.54
C SER A 26 1.21 22.96 35.19
N ALA A 27 1.62 21.93 34.43
CA ALA A 27 2.59 20.86 34.78
C ALA A 27 2.32 19.61 33.92
N ALA A 28 3.09 19.31 32.86
CA ALA A 28 4.48 18.87 32.80
C ALA A 28 4.55 17.36 32.48
N GLY A 29 4.69 17.06 31.20
CA GLY A 29 5.11 15.75 30.68
C GLY A 29 6.19 16.01 29.62
N ALA A 30 7.46 15.97 30.04
CA ALA A 30 8.61 16.30 29.20
C ALA A 30 8.90 15.19 28.18
N LYS A 31 8.70 15.48 26.88
CA LYS A 31 9.31 14.75 25.76
C LYS A 31 10.29 15.68 25.05
N ARG A 32 11.58 15.30 25.03
CA ARG A 32 12.70 16.03 24.45
C ARG A 32 12.40 16.41 22.99
N LYS A 33 12.27 17.71 22.72
CA LYS A 33 12.04 18.28 21.39
C LYS A 33 13.39 18.70 20.79
N ARG A 34 13.76 18.07 19.69
CA ARG A 34 14.94 18.34 18.86
C ARG A 34 14.89 19.81 18.40
N THR A 35 15.85 20.63 18.84
CA THR A 35 15.95 22.07 18.50
C THR A 35 16.25 22.23 17.01
N THR A 36 15.23 22.52 16.21
CA THR A 36 15.39 22.97 14.82
C THR A 36 15.93 24.39 14.84
N ALA A 37 17.17 24.60 14.39
CA ALA A 37 17.73 25.94 14.15
C ALA A 37 16.74 26.77 13.31
N ALA A 38 16.49 28.00 13.73
CA ALA A 38 15.58 28.91 13.03
C ALA A 38 16.09 29.14 11.60
N LYS A 39 15.26 28.84 10.60
CA LYS A 39 15.55 29.04 9.17
C LYS A 39 14.66 30.16 8.66
N PHE A 40 15.26 31.16 8.01
CA PHE A 40 14.55 32.23 7.30
C PHE A 40 14.42 31.85 5.83
N TYR A 41 13.28 32.12 5.22
CA TYR A 41 12.99 31.77 3.83
C TYR A 41 12.73 33.05 3.04
N ALA A 42 13.59 33.36 2.07
CA ALA A 42 13.45 34.54 1.22
C ALA A 42 12.82 34.15 -0.12
N VAL A 43 11.77 34.86 -0.55
CA VAL A 43 11.11 34.71 -1.85
C VAL A 43 11.41 35.94 -2.69
N LYS A 44 12.28 35.80 -3.70
CA LYS A 44 12.65 36.88 -4.62
C LYS A 44 11.64 37.05 -5.75
N VAL A 45 11.07 35.95 -6.23
CA VAL A 45 10.02 35.93 -7.25
C VAL A 45 8.91 35.00 -6.78
N GLY A 46 7.70 35.52 -6.61
CA GLY A 46 6.52 34.82 -6.10
C GLY A 46 5.33 35.76 -5.96
N TYR A 47 4.21 35.29 -5.40
CA TYR A 47 3.00 36.12 -5.22
C TYR A 47 3.25 37.35 -4.34
N GLN A 48 4.00 37.19 -3.25
CA GLN A 48 4.50 38.29 -2.42
C GLN A 48 5.98 38.09 -2.14
N PRO A 49 6.87 38.89 -2.75
CA PRO A 49 8.30 38.87 -2.43
C PRO A 49 8.54 39.34 -0.99
N GLY A 50 9.40 38.63 -0.25
CA GLY A 50 9.64 38.92 1.16
C GLY A 50 10.37 37.81 1.91
N VAL A 51 10.73 38.08 3.16
CA VAL A 51 11.33 37.08 4.07
C VAL A 51 10.28 36.53 5.01
N TYR A 52 10.24 35.21 5.12
CA TYR A 52 9.32 34.46 5.95
C TYR A 52 10.09 33.66 7.01
N ASN A 53 9.61 33.69 8.25
CA ASN A 53 10.12 32.90 9.37
C ASN A 53 9.56 31.47 9.43
N GLU A 54 8.52 31.18 8.65
CA GLU A 54 7.84 29.89 8.58
C GLU A 54 7.81 29.36 7.15
N TRP A 55 8.21 28.11 6.95
CA TRP A 55 8.16 27.45 5.64
C TRP A 55 6.76 27.45 5.04
N ASN A 56 5.71 27.26 5.85
CA ASN A 56 4.33 27.24 5.38
C ASN A 56 3.88 28.59 4.79
N ARG A 57 4.44 29.70 5.28
CA ARG A 57 4.17 31.03 4.70
C ARG A 57 4.90 31.21 3.37
N CYS A 58 6.16 30.78 3.27
CA CYS A 58 6.93 30.77 2.02
C CYS A 58 6.26 29.89 0.95
N LEU A 59 5.83 28.68 1.32
CA LEU A 59 5.22 27.71 0.42
C LEU A 59 3.99 28.26 -0.30
N LYS A 60 3.13 29.00 0.41
CA LYS A 60 1.95 29.67 -0.18
C LYS A 60 2.31 30.72 -1.24
N GLN A 61 3.51 31.30 -1.20
CA GLN A 61 3.94 32.33 -2.16
C GLN A 61 4.58 31.75 -3.42
N VAL A 62 5.04 30.50 -3.36
CA VAL A 62 5.75 29.84 -4.47
C VAL A 62 4.90 28.76 -5.15
N THR A 63 3.93 28.18 -4.43
CA THR A 63 3.02 27.17 -4.98
C THR A 63 2.03 27.79 -5.97
N GLY A 64 2.10 27.37 -7.23
CA GLY A 64 1.24 27.88 -8.32
C GLY A 64 1.82 29.04 -9.12
N PHE A 65 2.96 29.61 -8.72
CA PHE A 65 3.63 30.70 -9.45
C PHE A 65 4.67 30.16 -10.43
N LYS A 66 4.48 30.35 -11.74
CA LYS A 66 5.44 29.93 -12.77
C LYS A 66 6.69 30.80 -12.71
N GLY A 67 7.83 30.20 -12.34
CA GLY A 67 9.12 30.89 -12.24
C GLY A 67 9.45 31.45 -10.86
N ALA A 68 8.89 30.88 -9.78
CA ALA A 68 9.22 31.30 -8.43
C ALA A 68 10.69 31.06 -8.07
N VAL A 69 11.33 32.04 -7.42
CA VAL A 69 12.74 32.00 -6.98
C VAL A 69 12.77 32.24 -5.48
N PHE A 70 13.18 31.23 -4.71
CA PHE A 70 13.25 31.28 -3.25
C PHE A 70 14.45 30.50 -2.71
N GLN A 71 14.97 30.89 -1.55
CA GLN A 71 16.09 30.24 -0.88
C GLN A 71 15.97 30.35 0.65
N ALA A 72 16.51 29.36 1.37
CA ALA A 72 16.52 29.35 2.84
C ALA A 72 17.90 29.76 3.38
N PHE A 73 17.90 30.62 4.39
CA PHE A 73 19.09 31.18 5.02
C PHE A 73 19.06 30.98 6.55
N PRO A 74 20.23 30.81 7.18
CA PRO A 74 20.35 30.72 8.64
C PRO A 74 20.09 32.06 9.35
N THR A 75 20.35 33.20 8.70
CA THR A 75 20.19 34.54 9.29
C THR A 75 19.21 35.40 8.48
N LEU A 76 18.56 36.35 9.16
CA LEU A 76 17.64 37.30 8.53
C LEU A 76 18.38 38.26 7.57
N GLU A 77 19.64 38.59 7.88
CA GLU A 77 20.47 39.49 7.08
C GLU A 77 20.81 38.89 5.71
N GLU A 78 21.19 37.61 5.66
CA GLU A 78 21.43 36.90 4.40
C GLU A 78 20.15 36.76 3.57
N ALA A 79 19.01 36.51 4.22
CA ALA A 79 17.71 36.45 3.57
C ALA A 79 17.30 37.79 2.93
N ASN A 80 17.56 38.92 3.61
CA ASN A 80 17.32 40.25 3.07
C ASN A 80 18.27 40.58 1.91
N ALA A 81 19.56 40.20 2.01
CA ALA A 81 20.54 40.40 0.94
C ALA A 81 20.16 39.67 -0.36
N PHE A 82 19.57 38.47 -0.25
CA PHE A 82 19.04 37.73 -1.40
C PHE A 82 17.89 38.46 -2.11
N LEU A 83 17.04 39.18 -1.38
CA LEU A 83 15.93 39.95 -1.94
C LEU A 83 16.39 41.24 -2.61
N THR A 84 17.30 41.99 -1.96
CA THR A 84 17.78 43.28 -2.47
C THR A 84 18.83 43.13 -3.56
N GLY A 85 19.39 41.92 -3.75
CA GLY A 85 20.47 41.67 -4.71
C GLY A 85 21.79 42.33 -4.30
N THR A 86 21.87 42.87 -3.08
CA THR A 86 23.05 43.54 -2.55
C THR A 86 23.97 42.50 -1.94
N LYS A 87 25.15 42.30 -2.55
CA LYS A 87 26.22 41.47 -1.97
C LYS A 87 26.77 42.22 -0.76
N LEU A 88 26.72 41.61 0.43
CA LEU A 88 27.26 42.21 1.66
C LEU A 88 28.73 42.62 1.46
N PRO A 89 29.17 43.78 1.97
CA PRO A 89 30.56 44.22 1.85
C PRO A 89 31.47 43.29 2.66
N ALA A 90 32.56 42.86 2.02
CA ALA A 90 33.57 41.99 2.62
C ALA A 90 34.27 42.71 3.79
N GLY A 91 34.03 42.25 5.01
CA GLY A 91 34.83 42.58 6.20
C GLY A 91 35.87 41.49 6.44
N GLN A 92 37.14 41.86 6.27
CA GLN A 92 38.38 41.21 6.72
C GLN A 92 38.34 40.89 8.24
N ASP A 93 38.91 39.83 8.82
CA ASP A 93 39.90 38.82 8.42
C ASP A 93 39.67 37.53 9.24
N GLY A 94 39.97 36.37 8.64
CA GLY A 94 40.12 35.10 9.37
C GLY A 94 39.34 33.88 8.85
N GLY A 95 39.32 33.63 7.54
CA GLY A 95 38.80 32.37 6.99
C GLY A 95 39.29 32.18 5.54
N PRO A 96 39.81 31.01 5.16
CA PRO A 96 40.68 30.88 3.99
C PRO A 96 39.92 31.14 2.70
N SER A 97 40.61 31.87 1.83
CA SER A 97 40.30 32.11 0.43
C SER A 97 39.78 30.84 -0.26
N ASN A 98 38.62 30.98 -0.89
CA ASN A 98 38.06 30.02 -1.83
C ASN A 98 39.15 29.66 -2.86
N PRO A 99 39.69 28.42 -2.86
CA PRO A 99 40.66 28.05 -3.87
C PRO A 99 39.93 28.09 -5.21
N GLU A 100 40.50 28.74 -6.21
CA GLU A 100 40.21 28.33 -7.58
C GLU A 100 40.39 26.82 -7.61
N PHE A 101 39.28 26.09 -7.76
CA PHE A 101 39.31 24.67 -8.01
C PHE A 101 40.06 24.49 -9.33
N THR A 102 41.36 24.22 -9.24
CA THR A 102 42.21 23.78 -10.33
C THR A 102 41.70 22.40 -10.74
N ARG A 103 40.67 22.39 -11.59
CA ARG A 103 40.09 21.16 -12.13
C ARG A 103 41.00 20.67 -13.25
N PHE A 104 41.46 19.44 -13.13
CA PHE A 104 42.28 18.79 -14.14
C PHE A 104 41.38 17.91 -15.03
N TYR A 105 41.61 17.94 -16.34
CA TYR A 105 40.85 17.19 -17.33
C TYR A 105 41.79 16.18 -18.00
N GLY A 106 41.61 14.89 -17.70
CA GLY A 106 42.36 13.81 -18.35
C GLY A 106 41.64 13.31 -19.60
N ILE A 107 42.33 13.28 -20.73
CA ILE A 107 41.83 12.77 -22.01
C ILE A 107 42.57 11.49 -22.37
N GLN A 108 41.85 10.36 -22.36
CA GLN A 108 42.34 9.04 -22.77
C GLN A 108 42.16 8.78 -24.27
N ARG A 109 41.03 9.23 -24.84
CA ARG A 109 40.73 9.16 -26.29
C ARG A 109 40.33 10.53 -26.79
N GLY A 110 41.21 11.15 -27.55
CA GLY A 110 41.03 12.44 -28.22
C GLY A 110 42.17 12.65 -29.21
N ARG A 111 42.21 13.81 -29.87
CA ARG A 111 43.28 14.14 -30.84
C ARG A 111 44.68 14.13 -30.20
N THR A 112 44.81 14.68 -29.00
CA THR A 112 46.02 14.61 -28.16
C THR A 112 45.67 14.12 -26.75
N PRO A 113 45.91 12.83 -26.43
CA PRO A 113 45.78 12.30 -25.08
C PRO A 113 46.70 13.03 -24.10
N GLY A 114 46.21 13.32 -22.89
CA GLY A 114 46.95 14.11 -21.91
C GLY A 114 46.07 14.75 -20.83
N VAL A 115 46.73 15.43 -19.88
CA VAL A 115 46.07 16.16 -18.80
C VAL A 115 46.08 17.66 -19.10
N TYR A 116 44.91 18.28 -19.01
CA TYR A 116 44.70 19.69 -19.28
C TYR A 116 44.19 20.39 -18.02
N THR A 117 44.67 21.60 -17.74
CA THR A 117 44.17 22.45 -16.64
C THR A 117 43.02 23.36 -17.06
N ASP A 118 42.78 23.45 -18.38
CA ASP A 118 41.76 24.32 -18.98
C ASP A 118 40.77 23.48 -19.80
N TRP A 119 39.48 23.66 -19.50
CA TRP A 119 38.39 22.99 -20.19
C TRP A 119 38.31 23.39 -21.67
N ALA A 120 38.61 24.64 -22.02
CA ALA A 120 38.53 25.10 -23.41
C ALA A 120 39.48 24.31 -24.32
N LYS A 121 40.73 24.10 -23.84
CA LYS A 121 41.73 23.28 -24.54
C LYS A 121 41.35 21.81 -24.56
N ALA A 122 40.83 21.27 -23.46
CA ALA A 122 40.40 19.88 -23.39
C ALA A 122 39.24 19.58 -24.36
N GLN A 123 38.28 20.52 -24.47
CA GLN A 123 37.11 20.39 -25.31
C GLN A 123 37.46 20.34 -26.81
N GLU A 124 38.48 21.09 -27.24
CA GLU A 124 38.96 21.07 -28.63
C GLU A 124 39.50 19.69 -29.05
N GLN A 125 40.03 18.91 -28.09
CA GLN A 125 40.59 17.59 -28.37
C GLN A 125 39.54 16.48 -28.46
N ILE A 126 38.35 16.70 -27.89
CA ILE A 126 37.24 15.74 -27.90
C ILE A 126 36.16 16.07 -28.96
N LYS A 127 36.03 17.35 -29.33
CA LYS A 127 34.97 17.82 -30.24
C LYS A 127 35.17 17.24 -31.64
N GLY A 128 34.23 16.38 -32.05
CA GLY A 128 34.24 15.72 -33.36
C GLY A 128 35.09 14.45 -33.44
N PHE A 129 35.64 13.95 -32.32
CA PHE A 129 36.39 12.69 -32.29
C PHE A 129 35.44 11.50 -32.03
N PRO A 130 35.57 10.35 -32.73
CA PRO A 130 34.71 9.19 -32.50
C PRO A 130 35.03 8.52 -31.15
N ARG A 131 34.01 8.44 -30.28
CA ARG A 131 34.09 7.83 -28.92
C ARG A 131 35.19 8.44 -28.02
N PRO A 132 35.13 9.75 -27.72
CA PRO A 132 36.11 10.39 -26.85
C PRO A 132 35.96 9.89 -25.42
N ARG A 133 37.08 9.63 -24.73
CA ARG A 133 37.10 9.15 -23.34
C ARG A 133 37.87 10.17 -22.50
N TYR A 134 37.16 10.88 -21.63
CA TYR A 134 37.72 11.95 -20.80
C TYR A 134 37.05 11.98 -19.42
N LYS A 135 37.76 12.46 -18.39
CA LYS A 135 37.24 12.60 -17.02
C LYS A 135 37.86 13.81 -16.33
N LYS A 136 37.09 14.44 -15.44
CA LYS A 136 37.52 15.60 -14.63
C LYS A 136 37.97 15.11 -13.24
N PHE A 137 39.05 15.68 -12.74
CA PHE A 137 39.69 15.30 -11.48
C PHE A 137 39.97 16.53 -10.63
N ALA A 138 40.02 16.31 -9.32
CA ALA A 138 40.36 17.34 -8.35
C ALA A 138 41.88 17.53 -8.24
N THR A 139 42.67 16.50 -8.55
CA THR A 139 44.13 16.51 -8.50
C THR A 139 44.74 16.14 -9.85
N ARG A 140 45.98 16.61 -10.08
CA ARG A 140 46.72 16.34 -11.32
C ARG A 140 47.13 14.87 -11.40
N GLU A 141 47.51 14.29 -10.26
CA GLU A 141 47.99 12.91 -10.16
C GLU A 141 46.90 11.90 -10.59
N GLU A 142 45.65 12.13 -10.16
CA GLU A 142 44.51 11.30 -10.57
C GLU A 142 44.24 11.39 -12.08
N ALA A 143 44.37 12.60 -12.66
CA ALA A 143 44.21 12.80 -14.09
C ALA A 143 45.32 12.10 -14.90
N GLU A 144 46.56 12.10 -14.41
CA GLU A 144 47.69 11.42 -15.06
C GLU A 144 47.59 9.90 -14.96
N GLN A 145 47.07 9.36 -13.85
CA GLN A 145 46.77 7.94 -13.72
C GLN A 145 45.69 7.51 -14.70
N PHE A 146 44.63 8.29 -14.83
CA PHE A 146 43.58 8.04 -15.80
C PHE A 146 44.11 8.02 -17.23
N VAL A 147 45.00 8.95 -17.63
CA VAL A 147 45.59 8.91 -18.97
C VAL A 147 46.50 7.69 -19.16
N ARG A 148 47.33 7.34 -18.16
CA ARG A 148 48.20 6.15 -18.19
C ARG A 148 47.44 4.82 -18.28
N GLU A 149 46.28 4.72 -17.64
CA GLU A 149 45.41 3.54 -17.72
C GLU A 149 44.93 3.24 -19.16
N ALA A 150 44.95 4.23 -20.06
CA ALA A 150 44.67 4.00 -21.47
C ALA A 150 45.88 3.52 -22.29
N GLU A 151 47.11 3.80 -21.86
CA GLU A 151 48.34 3.38 -22.55
C GLU A 151 48.66 1.89 -22.31
N THR A 152 48.25 1.33 -21.17
CA THR A 152 48.52 -0.07 -20.79
C THR A 152 47.63 -1.10 -21.50
N GLY A 153 46.84 -0.69 -22.52
CA GLY A 153 46.35 -1.60 -23.56
C GLY A 153 45.44 -2.75 -23.11
N GLN A 154 44.71 -2.61 -21.99
CA GLN A 154 43.68 -3.57 -21.62
C GLN A 154 42.29 -3.01 -21.97
N ALA A 155 41.71 -3.53 -23.05
CA ALA A 155 40.31 -3.28 -23.38
C ALA A 155 39.45 -3.63 -22.16
N PRO A 156 38.52 -2.77 -21.72
CA PRO A 156 37.58 -3.14 -20.68
C PRO A 156 36.69 -4.24 -21.25
N GLY A 157 36.88 -5.48 -20.77
CA GLY A 157 35.83 -6.48 -20.80
C GLY A 157 34.57 -5.88 -20.18
N ALA A 158 33.41 -6.31 -20.67
CA ALA A 158 32.11 -5.83 -20.21
C ALA A 158 32.09 -5.67 -18.67
N PRO A 159 31.62 -4.52 -18.15
CA PRO A 159 31.60 -4.27 -16.72
C PRO A 159 30.74 -5.35 -16.05
N GLY A 160 31.38 -6.27 -15.31
CA GLY A 160 30.69 -7.33 -14.58
C GLY A 160 31.38 -8.70 -14.54
N VAL A 161 32.40 -8.98 -15.37
CA VAL A 161 33.09 -10.28 -15.32
C VAL A 161 34.35 -10.16 -14.47
N LEU A 162 34.23 -10.51 -13.19
CA LEU A 162 35.39 -10.76 -12.32
C LEU A 162 36.21 -11.90 -12.93
N LYS A 163 37.54 -11.72 -13.02
CA LYS A 163 38.45 -12.78 -13.50
C LYS A 163 38.58 -13.93 -12.48
N ASP A 164 38.18 -13.68 -11.24
CA ASP A 164 38.26 -14.64 -10.14
C ASP A 164 36.85 -14.87 -9.56
N VAL A 165 36.48 -16.15 -9.40
CA VAL A 165 35.23 -16.55 -8.74
C VAL A 165 35.25 -16.05 -7.30
N PRO A 166 34.28 -15.22 -6.86
CA PRO A 166 34.18 -14.78 -5.48
C PRO A 166 34.11 -16.01 -4.57
N ARG A 167 34.91 -16.02 -3.50
CA ARG A 167 34.87 -17.06 -2.48
C ARG A 167 34.17 -16.54 -1.24
N ASP A 168 33.40 -17.39 -0.57
CA ASP A 168 32.75 -17.05 0.70
C ASP A 168 33.77 -16.87 1.84
N GLU A 169 33.30 -16.51 3.04
CA GLU A 169 34.15 -16.34 4.24
C GLU A 169 34.90 -17.62 4.65
N GLN A 170 34.58 -18.76 4.05
CA GLN A 170 35.16 -20.08 4.29
C GLN A 170 36.03 -20.58 3.11
N GLY A 171 36.20 -19.78 2.06
CA GLY A 171 37.08 -20.06 0.93
C GLY A 171 36.50 -20.97 -0.15
N ALA A 172 35.20 -21.27 -0.12
CA ALA A 172 34.52 -22.04 -1.16
C ALA A 172 34.08 -21.12 -2.33
N PRO A 173 34.21 -21.57 -3.59
CA PRO A 173 33.78 -20.80 -4.75
C PRO A 173 32.25 -20.64 -4.76
N VAL A 174 31.78 -19.40 -4.85
CA VAL A 174 30.34 -19.10 -4.91
C VAL A 174 29.83 -19.38 -6.32
N GLU A 175 28.71 -20.10 -6.41
CA GLU A 175 28.05 -20.43 -7.67
C GLU A 175 27.62 -19.17 -8.45
N PRO A 176 27.76 -19.14 -9.79
CA PRO A 176 27.39 -17.99 -10.61
C PRO A 176 25.89 -17.65 -10.48
N GLY A 177 25.58 -16.58 -9.73
CA GLY A 177 24.20 -16.09 -9.55
C GLY A 177 23.86 -15.69 -8.11
N ASP A 178 24.58 -16.22 -7.12
CA ASP A 178 24.33 -15.96 -5.69
C ASP A 178 25.33 -14.99 -5.04
N GLY A 179 26.16 -14.32 -5.86
CA GLY A 179 27.14 -13.35 -5.39
C GLY A 179 26.50 -12.03 -4.95
N PRO A 180 26.91 -11.43 -3.82
CA PRO A 180 26.43 -10.11 -3.42
C PRO A 180 26.84 -9.06 -4.46
N LEU A 181 25.89 -8.20 -4.84
CA LEU A 181 26.14 -7.09 -5.76
C LEU A 181 27.23 -6.17 -5.18
N PRO A 182 28.18 -5.69 -6.01
CA PRO A 182 29.24 -4.82 -5.53
C PRO A 182 28.68 -3.52 -4.95
N PRO A 183 29.34 -2.91 -3.95
CA PRO A 183 28.86 -1.68 -3.30
C PRO A 183 28.67 -0.56 -4.32
N GLY A 184 27.42 -0.10 -4.50
CA GLY A 184 27.06 0.96 -5.45
C GLY A 184 26.49 0.50 -6.79
N ALA A 185 26.34 -0.80 -7.02
CA ALA A 185 25.56 -1.30 -8.15
C ALA A 185 24.07 -1.33 -7.79
N GLU A 186 23.28 -0.46 -8.41
CA GLU A 186 21.83 -0.62 -8.47
C GLU A 186 21.51 -1.70 -9.50
N ASP A 187 20.71 -2.70 -9.12
CA ASP A 187 20.19 -3.71 -10.03
C ASP A 187 19.33 -3.02 -11.10
N GLY A 188 19.92 -2.84 -12.30
CA GLY A 188 19.32 -2.14 -13.43
C GLY A 188 18.18 -2.91 -14.11
N PHE A 189 17.56 -3.85 -13.41
CA PHE A 189 16.44 -4.63 -13.89
C PHE A 189 15.19 -3.75 -13.94
N ASP A 190 14.92 -3.13 -15.10
CA ASP A 190 13.63 -2.49 -15.34
C ASP A 190 12.56 -3.59 -15.24
N PRO A 191 11.66 -3.52 -14.24
CA PRO A 191 10.69 -4.58 -13.99
C PRO A 191 9.73 -4.79 -15.17
N ASN A 192 9.69 -3.87 -16.13
CA ASN A 192 8.86 -3.99 -17.33
C ASN A 192 9.53 -4.72 -18.49
N LEU A 193 10.82 -5.07 -18.43
CA LEU A 193 11.45 -5.94 -19.42
C LEU A 193 11.29 -7.42 -19.05
N LEU A 194 10.74 -8.20 -19.96
CA LEU A 194 10.67 -9.66 -19.92
C LEU A 194 11.61 -10.24 -20.97
N LEU A 195 12.27 -11.34 -20.64
CA LEU A 195 12.99 -12.14 -21.61
C LEU A 195 12.02 -13.15 -22.22
N ASP A 196 11.78 -13.07 -23.52
CA ASP A 196 10.93 -14.04 -24.22
C ASP A 196 11.67 -15.38 -24.35
N PRO A 197 11.21 -16.47 -23.71
CA PRO A 197 11.92 -17.74 -23.70
C PRO A 197 11.98 -18.41 -25.08
N ALA A 198 11.10 -18.02 -26.02
CA ALA A 198 11.11 -18.57 -27.38
C ALA A 198 12.11 -17.87 -28.30
N THR A 199 12.37 -16.59 -28.07
CA THR A 199 13.19 -15.77 -28.98
C THR A 199 14.48 -15.24 -28.35
N GLY A 200 14.63 -15.37 -27.03
CA GLY A 200 15.76 -14.85 -26.26
C GLY A 200 15.89 -13.32 -26.31
N LYS A 201 14.88 -12.62 -26.85
CA LYS A 201 14.88 -11.16 -26.96
C LYS A 201 14.23 -10.54 -25.74
N VAL A 202 14.74 -9.37 -25.37
CA VAL A 202 14.17 -8.59 -24.27
C VAL A 202 12.99 -7.78 -24.82
N VAL A 203 11.79 -8.05 -24.32
CA VAL A 203 10.52 -7.46 -24.75
C VAL A 203 9.89 -6.72 -23.59
N TYR A 204 9.30 -5.55 -23.84
CA TYR A 204 8.54 -4.82 -22.84
C TYR A 204 7.20 -5.50 -22.56
N ARG A 205 6.79 -5.57 -21.28
CA ARG A 205 5.50 -6.10 -20.84
C ARG A 205 4.35 -5.42 -21.59
N SER A 206 3.42 -6.22 -22.11
CA SER A 206 2.17 -5.71 -22.65
C SER A 206 1.27 -5.14 -21.54
N ALA A 207 0.34 -4.26 -21.89
CA ALA A 207 -0.61 -3.67 -20.94
C ALA A 207 -1.43 -4.73 -20.17
N ASP A 208 -1.78 -5.84 -20.83
CA ASP A 208 -2.50 -6.96 -20.22
C ASP A 208 -1.64 -7.74 -19.23
N GLN A 209 -0.35 -7.95 -19.53
CA GLN A 209 0.61 -8.60 -18.63
C GLN A 209 0.97 -7.72 -17.42
N ALA A 210 1.05 -6.40 -17.63
CA ALA A 210 1.21 -5.43 -16.56
C ALA A 210 0.00 -5.43 -15.61
N ASN A 211 -1.22 -5.54 -16.16
CA ASN A 211 -2.44 -5.64 -15.36
C ASN A 211 -2.58 -7.01 -14.65
N ALA A 212 -2.12 -8.11 -15.26
CA ALA A 212 -2.05 -9.41 -14.60
C ALA A 212 -1.12 -9.41 -13.38
N THR A 213 -0.04 -8.62 -13.40
CA THR A 213 0.88 -8.50 -12.25
C THR A 213 0.24 -7.71 -11.10
N LYS A 214 -0.65 -6.74 -11.39
CA LYS A 214 -1.43 -6.01 -10.37
C LYS A 214 -2.43 -6.91 -9.63
N LEU A 215 -2.77 -8.07 -10.19
CA LEU A 215 -3.63 -9.07 -9.54
C LEU A 215 -2.86 -9.97 -8.55
N LYS A 216 -1.52 -9.92 -8.53
CA LYS A 216 -0.75 -10.54 -7.45
C LYS A 216 -0.82 -9.63 -6.24
N ALA A 217 -1.11 -10.20 -5.07
CA ALA A 217 -1.30 -9.47 -3.82
C ALA A 217 -0.01 -8.74 -3.39
N THR A 218 0.22 -7.53 -3.91
CA THR A 218 1.22 -6.59 -3.41
C THR A 218 0.66 -5.85 -2.19
N GLY A 219 0.24 -6.62 -1.18
CA GLY A 219 0.18 -6.10 0.18
C GLY A 219 1.58 -6.16 0.81
N PRO A 220 1.84 -5.42 1.90
CA PRO A 220 3.07 -5.61 2.67
C PRO A 220 3.29 -7.11 2.96
N PRO A 221 4.53 -7.60 2.88
CA PRO A 221 4.86 -9.02 2.98
C PRO A 221 4.36 -9.53 4.34
N GLY A 222 3.27 -10.30 4.32
CA GLY A 222 2.64 -10.82 5.53
C GLY A 222 1.12 -10.74 5.55
N MET A 223 0.47 -9.79 4.87
CA MET A 223 -0.99 -9.66 4.94
C MET A 223 -1.70 -10.45 3.83
N LEU A 224 -2.36 -11.55 4.16
CA LEU A 224 -3.17 -12.33 3.21
C LEU A 224 -4.52 -11.64 2.99
N ARG A 225 -4.81 -11.24 1.75
CA ARG A 225 -6.10 -10.65 1.38
C ARG A 225 -7.03 -11.75 0.90
N ILE A 226 -8.22 -11.81 1.46
CA ILE A 226 -9.22 -12.82 1.13
C ILE A 226 -10.52 -12.08 0.86
N TYR A 227 -11.14 -12.36 -0.28
CA TYR A 227 -12.45 -11.82 -0.62
C TYR A 227 -13.50 -12.90 -0.40
N THR A 228 -14.60 -12.55 0.24
CA THR A 228 -15.68 -13.47 0.59
C THR A 228 -17.01 -12.88 0.18
N ASP A 229 -17.86 -13.73 -0.39
CA ASP A 229 -19.20 -13.35 -0.84
C ASP A 229 -20.18 -14.52 -0.64
N GLY A 230 -21.43 -14.20 -0.38
CA GLY A 230 -22.54 -15.12 -0.21
C GLY A 230 -23.69 -14.76 -1.13
N SER A 231 -24.03 -15.67 -2.03
CA SER A 231 -25.14 -15.47 -2.98
C SER A 231 -26.28 -16.42 -2.67
N SER A 232 -27.52 -15.96 -2.81
CA SER A 232 -28.72 -16.80 -2.70
C SER A 232 -29.64 -16.61 -3.89
N LEU A 233 -29.91 -17.71 -4.58
CA LEU A 233 -30.89 -17.78 -5.66
C LEU A 233 -32.27 -18.05 -5.05
N LYS A 234 -33.25 -17.24 -5.43
CA LYS A 234 -34.66 -17.34 -4.98
C LYS A 234 -34.81 -17.30 -3.45
N ASN A 235 -34.12 -16.36 -2.81
CA ASN A 235 -34.15 -16.18 -1.35
C ASN A 235 -35.61 -16.13 -0.82
N GLY A 236 -35.93 -16.96 0.16
CA GLY A 236 -37.27 -17.05 0.77
C GLY A 236 -38.28 -17.98 0.08
N GLN A 237 -37.88 -18.71 -0.97
CA GLN A 237 -38.72 -19.72 -1.63
C GLN A 237 -38.28 -21.16 -1.31
N PRO A 238 -39.17 -22.17 -1.44
CA PRO A 238 -38.85 -23.58 -1.13
C PRO A 238 -37.74 -24.20 -1.99
N LEU A 239 -37.39 -23.58 -3.13
CA LEU A 239 -36.26 -23.94 -4.00
C LEU A 239 -35.05 -23.01 -3.83
N ALA A 240 -34.98 -22.26 -2.73
CA ALA A 240 -33.84 -21.41 -2.44
C ALA A 240 -32.56 -22.25 -2.36
N SER A 241 -31.53 -21.76 -3.03
CA SER A 241 -30.19 -22.34 -3.00
C SER A 241 -29.21 -21.21 -2.78
N ALA A 242 -28.38 -21.33 -1.75
CA ALA A 242 -27.33 -20.39 -1.44
C ALA A 242 -25.98 -20.99 -1.80
N GLY A 243 -25.02 -20.13 -2.11
CA GLY A 243 -23.67 -20.49 -2.50
C GLY A 243 -22.65 -19.64 -1.79
N VAL A 244 -21.49 -20.23 -1.57
CA VAL A 244 -20.39 -19.68 -0.79
C VAL A 244 -19.21 -19.46 -1.73
N GLY A 245 -18.73 -18.22 -1.80
CA GLY A 245 -17.56 -17.83 -2.59
C GLY A 245 -16.42 -17.34 -1.72
N VAL A 246 -15.24 -17.92 -1.89
CA VAL A 246 -14.00 -17.44 -1.26
C VAL A 246 -12.91 -17.32 -2.30
N TYR A 247 -12.30 -16.14 -2.39
CA TYR A 247 -11.28 -15.82 -3.38
C TYR A 247 -10.00 -15.31 -2.71
N PHE A 248 -8.91 -16.06 -2.90
CA PHE A 248 -7.55 -15.74 -2.44
C PHE A 248 -6.71 -15.07 -3.53
N GLY A 249 -7.02 -15.34 -4.81
CA GLY A 249 -6.31 -14.76 -5.95
C GLY A 249 -6.53 -15.54 -7.25
N PRO A 250 -6.09 -15.02 -8.41
CA PRO A 250 -6.30 -15.69 -9.69
C PRO A 250 -5.53 -17.01 -9.74
N GLY A 251 -6.23 -18.11 -10.03
CA GLY A 251 -5.62 -19.44 -10.13
C GLY A 251 -5.14 -20.04 -8.81
N ASP A 252 -5.49 -19.44 -7.66
CA ASP A 252 -5.16 -20.01 -6.36
C ASP A 252 -6.00 -21.27 -6.11
N THR A 253 -5.35 -22.37 -5.72
CA THR A 253 -6.01 -23.66 -5.42
C THR A 253 -6.90 -23.59 -4.19
N ARG A 254 -6.78 -22.54 -3.37
CA ARG A 254 -7.59 -22.30 -2.17
C ARG A 254 -8.92 -21.60 -2.45
N ASN A 255 -9.16 -21.18 -3.70
CA ASN A 255 -10.43 -20.57 -4.07
C ASN A 255 -11.58 -21.57 -3.89
N VAL A 256 -12.66 -21.14 -3.25
CA VAL A 256 -13.82 -21.99 -2.95
C VAL A 256 -15.04 -21.51 -3.70
N SER A 257 -15.74 -22.48 -4.30
CA SER A 257 -17.09 -22.33 -4.85
C SER A 257 -17.88 -23.57 -4.46
N GLU A 258 -18.69 -23.46 -3.40
CA GLU A 258 -19.49 -24.57 -2.90
C GLU A 258 -20.94 -24.14 -2.61
N PRO A 259 -21.93 -25.05 -2.74
CA PRO A 259 -23.27 -24.80 -2.26
C PRO A 259 -23.29 -24.73 -0.73
N LEU A 260 -24.16 -23.86 -0.19
CA LEU A 260 -24.38 -23.77 1.25
C LEU A 260 -25.02 -25.09 1.72
N LYS A 261 -24.39 -25.74 2.70
CA LYS A 261 -24.89 -27.00 3.26
C LYS A 261 -25.95 -26.75 4.34
N GLY A 262 -26.97 -27.61 4.37
CA GLY A 262 -28.03 -27.61 5.39
C GLY A 262 -29.39 -27.09 4.89
N GLY A 263 -30.41 -27.18 5.75
CA GLY A 263 -31.80 -26.87 5.38
C GLY A 263 -32.10 -25.37 5.25
N ARG A 264 -31.30 -24.50 5.88
CA ARG A 264 -31.54 -23.04 5.88
C ARG A 264 -30.71 -22.37 4.78
N GLN A 265 -31.36 -22.07 3.66
CA GLN A 265 -30.74 -21.47 2.48
C GLN A 265 -31.04 -19.97 2.42
N THR A 266 -30.25 -19.16 3.11
CA THR A 266 -30.43 -17.69 3.18
C THR A 266 -29.15 -16.97 2.80
N ASN A 267 -29.27 -15.73 2.29
CA ASN A 267 -28.11 -14.90 1.94
C ASN A 267 -27.20 -14.69 3.14
N GLN A 268 -27.78 -14.28 4.27
CA GLN A 268 -27.04 -13.96 5.50
C GLN A 268 -26.21 -15.15 6.00
N ARG A 269 -26.73 -16.37 5.84
CA ARG A 269 -26.03 -17.59 6.23
C ARG A 269 -24.91 -17.94 5.25
N ALA A 270 -25.10 -17.71 3.95
CA ALA A 270 -24.06 -17.89 2.94
C ALA A 270 -22.87 -16.96 3.19
N GLU A 271 -23.14 -15.69 3.50
CA GLU A 271 -22.12 -14.68 3.84
C GLU A 271 -21.27 -15.08 5.05
N LEU A 272 -21.93 -15.47 6.15
CA LEU A 272 -21.23 -15.94 7.35
C LEU A 272 -20.42 -17.21 7.08
N THR A 273 -20.96 -18.13 6.27
CA THR A 273 -20.26 -19.35 5.89
C THR A 273 -19.03 -19.04 5.03
N ALA A 274 -19.09 -18.03 4.14
CA ALA A 274 -17.96 -17.59 3.36
C ALA A 274 -16.80 -17.09 4.25
N ILE A 275 -17.12 -16.28 5.26
CA ILE A 275 -16.13 -15.84 6.26
C ILE A 275 -15.56 -17.03 7.03
N PHE A 276 -16.41 -17.96 7.46
CA PHE A 276 -15.96 -19.16 8.18
C PHE A 276 -14.98 -19.99 7.33
N ARG A 277 -15.32 -20.23 6.05
CA ARG A 277 -14.47 -20.96 5.11
C ARG A 277 -13.15 -20.25 4.81
N ALA A 278 -13.19 -18.92 4.67
CA ALA A 278 -11.99 -18.12 4.51
C ALA A 278 -11.03 -18.31 5.70
N LEU A 279 -11.54 -18.26 6.93
CA LEU A 279 -10.74 -18.46 8.13
C LEU A 279 -10.25 -19.89 8.32
N ASP A 280 -11.00 -20.87 7.82
CA ASP A 280 -10.64 -22.29 7.90
C ASP A 280 -9.47 -22.64 6.97
N ILE A 281 -9.48 -22.08 5.75
CA ILE A 281 -8.46 -22.31 4.73
C ILE A 281 -7.24 -21.41 4.94
N ALA A 282 -7.43 -20.23 5.53
CA ALA A 282 -6.34 -19.31 5.78
C ALA A 282 -5.32 -19.87 6.79
N PRO A 283 -4.01 -19.71 6.53
CA PRO A 283 -2.98 -20.11 7.48
C PRO A 283 -3.16 -19.38 8.81
N ARG A 284 -3.13 -20.15 9.91
CA ARG A 284 -3.34 -19.64 11.28
C ARG A 284 -2.22 -18.72 11.77
N HIS A 285 -1.02 -18.86 11.23
CA HIS A 285 0.21 -18.15 11.63
C HIS A 285 0.46 -16.84 10.87
N ARG A 286 -0.50 -16.37 10.05
CA ARG A 286 -0.31 -15.20 9.18
C ARG A 286 -1.47 -14.23 9.26
N ASP A 287 -1.17 -12.94 9.26
CA ASP A 287 -2.19 -11.88 9.30
C ASP A 287 -3.11 -11.96 8.08
N VAL A 288 -4.41 -11.82 8.31
CA VAL A 288 -5.43 -11.89 7.25
C VAL A 288 -6.27 -10.62 7.23
N THR A 289 -6.66 -10.19 6.04
CA THR A 289 -7.69 -9.17 5.81
C THR A 289 -8.80 -9.78 4.97
N ILE A 290 -9.99 -9.87 5.55
CA ILE A 290 -11.19 -10.37 4.88
C ILE A 290 -11.97 -9.18 4.33
N PHE A 291 -12.20 -9.20 3.02
CA PHE A 291 -13.02 -8.24 2.30
C PHE A 291 -14.38 -8.86 2.04
N THR A 292 -15.44 -8.19 2.49
CA THR A 292 -16.83 -8.63 2.30
C THR A 292 -17.72 -7.40 2.11
N ASP A 293 -18.76 -7.53 1.31
CA ASP A 293 -19.79 -6.51 1.14
C ASP A 293 -20.95 -6.64 2.15
N SER A 294 -21.02 -7.75 2.87
CA SER A 294 -21.98 -7.98 3.93
C SER A 294 -21.59 -7.27 5.22
N ARG A 295 -22.13 -6.05 5.39
CA ARG A 295 -22.03 -5.31 6.65
C ARG A 295 -22.63 -6.10 7.82
N TYR A 296 -23.70 -6.86 7.56
CA TYR A 296 -24.29 -7.77 8.54
C TYR A 296 -23.26 -8.78 9.06
N ALA A 297 -22.50 -9.43 8.17
CA ALA A 297 -21.53 -10.45 8.57
C ALA A 297 -20.39 -9.83 9.40
N ILE A 298 -19.90 -8.65 9.01
CA ILE A 298 -18.89 -7.89 9.77
C ILE A 298 -19.42 -7.54 11.18
N ASP A 299 -20.62 -6.95 11.26
CA ASP A 299 -21.19 -6.52 12.55
C ASP A 299 -21.47 -7.73 13.46
N CYS A 300 -21.89 -8.87 12.90
CA CYS A 300 -22.08 -10.12 13.63
C CYS A 300 -20.81 -10.57 14.35
N VAL A 301 -19.68 -10.59 13.65
CA VAL A 301 -18.41 -11.15 14.17
C VAL A 301 -17.59 -10.15 14.97
N THR A 302 -17.87 -8.85 14.87
CA THR A 302 -17.11 -7.80 15.56
C THR A 302 -17.87 -7.18 16.73
N VAL A 303 -19.07 -6.66 16.51
CA VAL A 303 -19.80 -5.84 17.50
C VAL A 303 -20.86 -6.68 18.23
N TRP A 304 -21.64 -7.45 17.49
CA TRP A 304 -22.81 -8.13 18.04
C TRP A 304 -22.44 -9.39 18.80
N CYS A 305 -21.42 -10.15 18.39
CA CYS A 305 -20.94 -11.32 19.12
C CYS A 305 -20.61 -11.00 20.59
N ILE A 306 -20.01 -9.85 20.88
CA ILE A 306 -19.66 -9.42 22.25
C ILE A 306 -20.94 -9.18 23.07
N LYS A 307 -21.92 -8.51 22.47
CA LYS A 307 -23.22 -8.25 23.10
C LYS A 307 -24.02 -9.54 23.31
N TRP A 308 -24.00 -10.43 22.32
CA TRP A 308 -24.70 -11.70 22.33
C TRP A 308 -24.14 -12.68 23.38
N ARG A 309 -22.81 -12.76 23.51
CA ARG A 309 -22.19 -13.54 24.59
C ARG A 309 -22.61 -13.06 25.97
N ARG A 310 -22.78 -11.74 26.17
CA ARG A 310 -23.24 -11.18 27.44
C ARG A 310 -24.72 -11.43 27.72
N ASN A 311 -25.57 -11.47 26.69
CA ASN A 311 -27.01 -11.61 26.84
C ASN A 311 -27.54 -13.04 26.59
N GLN A 312 -26.67 -14.05 26.66
CA GLN A 312 -27.02 -15.46 26.42
C GLN A 312 -27.57 -15.74 25.01
N TRP A 313 -27.05 -15.04 23.99
CA TRP A 313 -27.39 -15.21 22.57
C TRP A 313 -28.84 -14.89 22.22
N MET A 314 -29.35 -13.79 22.79
CA MET A 314 -30.69 -13.29 22.53
C MET A 314 -30.65 -12.01 21.69
N THR A 315 -31.61 -11.81 20.80
CA THR A 315 -31.80 -10.56 20.06
C THR A 315 -32.48 -9.52 20.95
N ALA A 316 -32.57 -8.26 20.48
CA ALA A 316 -33.30 -7.20 21.19
C ALA A 316 -34.79 -7.57 21.42
N ASP A 317 -35.34 -8.43 20.55
CA ASP A 317 -36.72 -8.90 20.63
C ASP A 317 -36.88 -10.16 21.49
N ASN A 318 -35.87 -10.52 22.30
CA ASN A 318 -35.82 -11.75 23.10
C ASN A 318 -35.97 -13.05 22.28
N LYS A 319 -35.60 -13.03 20.99
CA LYS A 319 -35.54 -14.23 20.17
C LYS A 319 -34.13 -14.80 20.18
N PRO A 320 -33.95 -16.12 20.09
CA PRO A 320 -32.62 -16.70 19.91
C PRO A 320 -32.01 -16.21 18.59
N VAL A 321 -30.72 -15.89 18.60
CA VAL A 321 -30.00 -15.44 17.39
C VAL A 321 -30.01 -16.57 16.35
N GLU A 322 -30.58 -16.31 15.18
CA GLU A 322 -30.82 -17.34 14.16
C GLU A 322 -29.57 -18.06 13.65
N ASN A 323 -28.46 -17.34 13.51
CA ASN A 323 -27.19 -17.85 12.98
C ASN A 323 -26.12 -17.98 14.07
N LYS A 324 -26.53 -18.26 15.31
CA LYS A 324 -25.61 -18.43 16.46
C LYS A 324 -24.48 -19.41 16.15
N ASP A 325 -24.83 -20.55 15.54
CA ASP A 325 -23.92 -21.65 15.23
C ASP A 325 -22.70 -21.21 14.40
N LEU A 326 -22.93 -20.41 13.36
CA LEU A 326 -21.85 -19.91 12.51
C LEU A 326 -21.05 -18.81 13.19
N VAL A 327 -21.73 -17.86 13.85
CA VAL A 327 -21.05 -16.74 14.50
C VAL A 327 -20.14 -17.24 15.63
N GLU A 328 -20.61 -18.19 16.45
CA GLU A 328 -19.82 -18.80 17.51
C GLU A 328 -18.57 -19.51 16.95
N SER A 329 -18.74 -20.28 15.87
CA SER A 329 -17.64 -20.97 15.19
C SER A 329 -16.61 -20.01 14.58
N ILE A 330 -17.04 -18.88 14.02
CA ILE A 330 -16.16 -17.86 13.46
C ILE A 330 -15.37 -17.16 14.58
N VAL A 331 -16.06 -16.77 15.66
CA VAL A 331 -15.43 -16.11 16.81
C VAL A 331 -14.38 -17.02 17.43
N ALA A 332 -14.66 -18.32 17.59
CA ALA A 332 -13.68 -19.29 18.08
C ALA A 332 -12.41 -19.34 17.22
N LYS A 333 -12.54 -19.34 15.87
CA LYS A 333 -11.38 -19.27 14.96
C LYS A 333 -10.62 -17.95 15.07
N ILE A 334 -11.31 -16.83 15.28
CA ILE A 334 -10.66 -15.54 15.47
C ILE A 334 -9.89 -15.51 16.80
N GLU A 335 -10.47 -16.06 17.87
CA GLU A 335 -9.84 -16.18 19.19
C GLU A 335 -8.58 -17.06 19.14
N GLU A 336 -8.64 -18.22 18.47
CA GLU A 336 -7.48 -19.09 18.25
C GLU A 336 -6.33 -18.36 17.53
N ARG A 337 -6.65 -17.54 16.52
CA ARG A 337 -5.66 -16.72 15.79
C ARG A 337 -5.08 -15.61 16.66
N ASN A 338 -5.91 -14.99 17.51
CA ASN A 338 -5.45 -13.96 18.44
C ASN A 338 -4.48 -14.54 19.49
N GLU A 339 -4.69 -15.78 19.94
CA GLU A 339 -3.77 -16.49 20.84
C GLU A 339 -2.38 -16.69 20.21
N LEU A 340 -2.35 -16.96 18.90
CA LEU A 340 -1.11 -17.03 18.11
C LEU A 340 -0.49 -15.65 17.80
N LYS A 341 -1.02 -14.56 18.37
CA LYS A 341 -0.61 -13.16 18.12
C LYS A 341 -0.77 -12.70 16.67
N VAL A 342 -1.68 -13.34 15.94
CA VAL A 342 -1.98 -13.04 14.54
C VAL A 342 -3.24 -12.18 14.46
N LYS A 343 -3.23 -11.16 13.59
CA LYS A 343 -4.35 -10.22 13.46
C LYS A 343 -5.28 -10.64 12.32
N THR A 344 -6.58 -10.53 12.59
CA THR A 344 -7.65 -10.72 11.61
C THR A 344 -8.37 -9.38 11.43
N TRP A 345 -8.27 -8.81 10.23
CA TRP A 345 -8.93 -7.55 9.88
C TRP A 345 -10.13 -7.80 8.98
N PHE A 346 -11.19 -7.02 9.18
CA PHE A 346 -12.37 -7.02 8.31
C PHE A 346 -12.46 -5.67 7.61
N GLN A 347 -12.60 -5.70 6.28
CA GLN A 347 -12.81 -4.52 5.47
C GLN A 347 -14.12 -4.65 4.73
N TRP A 348 -15.02 -3.71 4.97
CA TRP A 348 -16.23 -3.60 4.17
C TRP A 348 -15.87 -3.08 2.78
N VAL A 349 -16.35 -3.76 1.75
CA VAL A 349 -16.31 -3.32 0.35
C VAL A 349 -17.74 -3.06 -0.13
N LYS A 350 -17.91 -2.16 -1.08
CA LYS A 350 -19.23 -1.88 -1.63
C LYS A 350 -19.58 -3.00 -2.62
N GLY A 351 -20.71 -3.68 -2.40
CA GLY A 351 -21.27 -4.65 -3.34
C GLY A 351 -21.48 -4.02 -4.72
N HIS A 352 -21.26 -4.81 -5.78
CA HIS A 352 -21.29 -4.38 -7.18
C HIS A 352 -20.26 -3.30 -7.60
N ASN A 353 -19.29 -2.98 -6.74
CA ASN A 353 -18.20 -2.09 -7.13
C ASN A 353 -17.16 -2.85 -7.98
N ALA A 354 -16.40 -2.12 -8.80
CA ALA A 354 -15.42 -2.69 -9.73
C ALA A 354 -14.15 -3.25 -9.05
N ASP A 355 -14.21 -3.72 -7.80
CA ASP A 355 -13.09 -4.44 -7.18
C ASP A 355 -13.02 -5.84 -7.81
N PRO A 356 -11.94 -6.17 -8.54
CA PRO A 356 -11.83 -7.46 -9.22
C PRO A 356 -11.90 -8.65 -8.27
N GLY A 357 -11.47 -8.49 -7.00
CA GLY A 357 -11.52 -9.55 -5.99
C GLY A 357 -12.94 -9.85 -5.53
N ASN A 358 -13.77 -8.82 -5.33
CA ASN A 358 -15.17 -9.00 -4.95
C ASN A 358 -15.97 -9.60 -6.10
N VAL A 359 -15.75 -9.12 -7.34
CA VAL A 359 -16.40 -9.69 -8.54
C VAL A 359 -16.04 -11.17 -8.73
N ALA A 360 -14.79 -11.55 -8.43
CA ALA A 360 -14.38 -12.94 -8.47
C ALA A 360 -15.06 -13.78 -7.38
N ALA A 361 -15.18 -13.25 -6.16
CA ALA A 361 -15.88 -13.92 -5.05
C ALA A 361 -17.38 -14.10 -5.33
N ASP A 362 -18.07 -13.06 -5.83
CA ASP A 362 -19.48 -13.11 -6.26
C ASP A 362 -19.70 -14.22 -7.29
N ARG A 363 -18.85 -14.25 -8.34
CA ARG A 363 -18.92 -15.29 -9.37
C ARG A 363 -18.77 -16.70 -8.79
N LEU A 364 -17.88 -16.89 -7.81
CA LEU A 364 -17.72 -18.18 -7.12
C LEU A 364 -18.95 -18.53 -6.27
N ALA A 365 -19.53 -17.55 -5.59
CA ALA A 365 -20.74 -17.74 -4.79
C ALA A 365 -21.96 -18.10 -5.66
N VAL A 366 -22.17 -17.39 -6.77
CA VAL A 366 -23.23 -17.69 -7.75
C VAL A 366 -23.06 -19.08 -8.35
N ASN A 367 -21.84 -19.46 -8.73
CA ASN A 367 -21.57 -20.82 -9.23
C ASN A 367 -21.91 -21.88 -8.16
N GLY A 368 -21.53 -21.64 -6.90
CA GLY A 368 -21.88 -22.52 -5.79
C GLY A 368 -23.39 -22.67 -5.61
N ALA A 369 -24.15 -21.57 -5.71
CA ALA A 369 -25.60 -21.59 -5.59
C ALA A 369 -26.26 -22.37 -6.73
N GLN A 370 -25.79 -22.19 -7.98
CA GLN A 370 -26.27 -22.91 -9.16
C GLN A 370 -26.01 -24.42 -9.06
N ARG A 371 -24.84 -24.81 -8.56
CA ARG A 371 -24.53 -26.21 -8.27
C ARG A 371 -25.49 -26.80 -7.25
N GLY A 372 -25.80 -26.06 -6.18
CA GLY A 372 -26.79 -26.49 -5.18
C GLY A 372 -28.20 -26.68 -5.75
N VAL A 373 -28.62 -25.85 -6.71
CA VAL A 373 -29.90 -26.05 -7.42
C VAL A 373 -29.86 -27.35 -8.24
N SER A 374 -28.77 -27.56 -8.97
CA SER A 374 -28.60 -28.73 -9.83
C SER A 374 -28.53 -30.03 -9.02
N GLU A 375 -27.80 -30.02 -7.91
CA GLU A 375 -27.69 -31.15 -6.98
C GLU A 375 -29.04 -31.47 -6.33
N LYS A 376 -29.81 -30.45 -5.91
CA LYS A 376 -31.17 -30.66 -5.39
C LYS A 376 -32.12 -31.19 -6.46
N ALA A 377 -32.03 -30.70 -7.69
CA ALA A 377 -32.85 -31.19 -8.80
C ALA A 377 -32.52 -32.66 -9.11
N ALA A 378 -31.24 -33.01 -9.20
CA ALA A 378 -30.79 -34.39 -9.41
C ALA A 378 -31.22 -35.31 -8.26
N ALA A 379 -31.13 -34.85 -7.00
CA ALA A 379 -31.60 -35.63 -5.86
C ALA A 379 -33.12 -35.87 -5.91
N LEU A 380 -33.92 -34.87 -6.29
CA LEU A 380 -35.37 -34.99 -6.44
C LEU A 380 -35.77 -35.95 -7.58
N GLU A 381 -35.01 -35.94 -8.67
CA GLU A 381 -35.20 -36.85 -9.81
C GLU A 381 -34.81 -38.28 -9.44
N ALA A 382 -33.72 -38.47 -8.69
CA ALA A 382 -33.31 -39.79 -8.19
C ALA A 382 -34.35 -40.40 -7.23
N THR A 383 -34.98 -39.62 -6.35
CA THR A 383 -36.05 -40.11 -5.48
C THR A 383 -37.34 -40.43 -6.23
N ARG A 384 -37.55 -39.86 -7.42
CA ARG A 384 -38.70 -40.18 -8.28
C ARG A 384 -38.53 -41.48 -9.07
N ASN A 385 -37.30 -41.95 -9.25
CA ASN A 385 -36.98 -43.18 -9.98
C ASN A 385 -36.83 -44.40 -9.06
N ILE A 386 -37.28 -44.33 -7.80
CA ILE A 386 -37.37 -45.50 -6.92
C ILE A 386 -38.70 -46.21 -7.28
N PRO A 387 -38.69 -47.46 -7.79
CA PRO A 387 -39.92 -48.19 -8.10
C PRO A 387 -40.70 -48.46 -6.80
N ASP A 388 -42.03 -48.34 -6.86
CA ASP A 388 -42.98 -48.61 -5.76
C ASP A 388 -43.01 -50.10 -5.30
N GLU A 389 -42.16 -50.99 -5.82
CA GLU A 389 -42.17 -52.42 -5.51
C GLU A 389 -41.45 -52.79 -4.18
N ALA A 390 -41.60 -51.99 -3.13
CA ALA A 390 -41.06 -52.31 -1.80
C ALA A 390 -42.06 -52.09 -0.65
N PHE A 391 -43.35 -52.00 -0.96
CA PHE A 391 -44.44 -51.98 0.02
C PHE A 391 -45.54 -52.94 -0.41
N ASP A 392 -45.21 -54.23 -0.55
CA ASP A 392 -46.19 -55.29 -0.45
C ASP A 392 -45.56 -56.47 0.31
N GLU A 393 -46.33 -57.01 1.25
CA GLU A 393 -46.07 -58.17 2.12
C GLU A 393 -45.23 -57.94 3.40
N GLU A 394 -45.90 -57.48 4.45
CA GLU A 394 -45.93 -58.17 5.76
C GLU A 394 -47.10 -57.62 6.61
N ASP A 395 -48.32 -57.86 6.12
CA ASP A 395 -49.49 -58.08 6.98
C ASP A 395 -49.69 -59.60 7.05
N GLU A 396 -49.98 -60.10 8.25
CA GLU A 396 -50.02 -61.51 8.68
C GLU A 396 -48.66 -62.14 9.02
N LEU A 397 -48.34 -62.18 10.33
CA LEU A 397 -48.39 -63.42 11.11
C LEU A 397 -48.02 -63.17 12.59
N PHE A 398 -49.01 -63.47 13.44
CA PHE A 398 -49.00 -63.79 14.88
C PHE A 398 -48.89 -62.69 15.94
#